data_AF-A0A1V6R0B2-F1
#
_entry.id   AF-A0A1V6R0B2-F1
#
_cell.length_a   1.000
_cell.length_b   1.000
_cell.length_c   1.000
_cell.angle_alpha   90.00
_cell.angle_beta   90.00
_cell.angle_gamma   90.00
#
_symmetry.space_group_name_H-M   'P 1'
#
loop_
_entity.id
_entity.type
_entity.pdbx_description
1 polymer ?
#
loop_
_entity_poly.entity_id
_entity_poly.type
_entity_poly.pdbx_seq_one_letter_code
_entity_poly.pdbx_strand_id
1 'polypeptide(L)'
;MGSIQREPSRPSTVWCHGTPDWTTFEKATHPSAPSPGFQPDPAIVPSTLTRPDPAQPKYQDQAWQIQPLFQNPWLAYEAIVVISQGQSVFLARHRESKAALVNIHLVKQPFPSVKPLLETICRFSHPSFLGLMRCYCWEDQVFLVWEPVELSVSHILASRCTITEGEIAAIVRPVLEGIQYLRGRGRALAALSADTMLLTESSEVKIAGMELSCQIDTAEMDAATLKLFALAEVVQRLIMKNPPQYPWSAEARSLPEDLKRCSSPEELLRSNFFKQFDEGELKMLVNAANKTAYHNLESFKRI
;
A
#
# COMPACT_ATOMS: atom_id res chain seq x y z
N MET A 1 -22.11 -11.16 -37.90
CA MET A 1 -22.35 -10.54 -36.58
C MET A 1 -21.00 -10.29 -35.94
N GLY A 2 -20.52 -9.06 -35.98
CA GLY A 2 -19.19 -8.69 -35.47
C GLY A 2 -19.25 -8.38 -33.98
N SER A 3 -18.44 -9.08 -33.20
CA SER A 3 -18.30 -8.89 -31.76
C SER A 3 -17.46 -7.64 -31.50
N ILE A 4 -18.10 -6.58 -31.01
CA ILE A 4 -17.41 -5.37 -30.54
C ILE A 4 -16.72 -5.72 -29.22
N GLN A 5 -15.42 -6.04 -29.28
CA GLN A 5 -14.55 -5.97 -28.12
C GLN A 5 -14.48 -4.50 -27.69
N ARG A 6 -15.18 -4.15 -26.60
CA ARG A 6 -14.95 -2.87 -25.93
C ARG A 6 -13.61 -2.97 -25.22
N GLU A 7 -12.58 -2.34 -25.78
CA GLU A 7 -11.38 -1.98 -25.03
C GLU A 7 -11.79 -1.15 -23.81
N PRO A 8 -11.15 -1.33 -22.64
CA PRO A 8 -11.37 -0.44 -21.50
C PRO A 8 -10.91 0.97 -21.91
N SER A 9 -11.87 1.87 -22.13
CA SER A 9 -11.61 3.25 -22.50
C SER A 9 -10.87 3.97 -21.37
N ARG A 10 -9.69 4.52 -21.67
CA ARG A 10 -8.84 5.31 -20.78
C ARG A 10 -9.64 6.44 -20.12
N PRO A 11 -9.49 6.70 -18.80
CA PRO A 11 -10.06 7.87 -18.16
C PRO A 11 -9.59 9.16 -18.84
N SER A 12 -10.49 10.13 -19.07
CA SER A 12 -10.15 11.39 -19.72
C SER A 12 -9.21 12.22 -18.85
N THR A 13 -8.07 12.63 -19.42
CA THR A 13 -7.16 13.59 -18.78
C THR A 13 -7.65 15.01 -19.07
N VAL A 14 -7.91 15.78 -18.02
CA VAL A 14 -8.29 17.19 -18.12
C VAL A 14 -7.07 18.04 -17.80
N TRP A 15 -6.71 18.94 -18.73
CA TRP A 15 -5.65 19.92 -18.52
C TRP A 15 -6.25 21.19 -17.90
N CYS A 16 -5.83 21.51 -16.68
CA CYS A 16 -6.23 22.74 -16.00
C CYS A 16 -5.07 23.74 -16.04
N HIS A 17 -5.38 25.01 -16.31
CA HIS A 17 -4.41 26.10 -16.18
C HIS A 17 -4.50 26.72 -14.78
N GLY A 18 -3.36 26.88 -14.10
CA GLY A 18 -3.27 27.46 -12.76
C GLY A 18 -3.19 26.44 -11.63
N THR A 19 -3.10 26.90 -10.38
CA THR A 19 -3.22 26.03 -9.20
C THR A 19 -4.64 25.45 -9.13
N PRO A 20 -4.81 24.19 -8.71
CA PRO A 20 -6.14 23.59 -8.59
C PRO A 20 -7.07 24.49 -7.76
N ASP A 21 -8.27 24.77 -8.27
CA ASP A 21 -9.29 25.47 -7.49
C ASP A 21 -9.84 24.52 -6.44
N TRP A 22 -9.33 24.67 -5.22
CA TRP A 22 -9.59 23.78 -4.09
C TRP A 22 -11.07 23.70 -3.70
N THR A 23 -11.85 24.74 -4.01
CA THR A 23 -13.29 24.81 -3.74
C THR A 23 -14.11 23.86 -4.63
N THR A 24 -13.57 23.48 -5.79
CA THR A 24 -14.31 22.66 -6.78
C THR A 24 -14.37 21.18 -6.38
N PHE A 25 -13.47 20.71 -5.49
CA PHE A 25 -13.43 19.32 -5.04
C PHE A 25 -14.46 18.97 -3.95
N GLU A 26 -15.29 19.92 -3.52
CA GLU A 26 -16.37 19.72 -2.53
C GLU A 26 -17.61 19.04 -3.10
N LYS A 27 -17.85 19.10 -4.42
CA LYS A 27 -19.10 18.62 -5.04
C LYS A 27 -18.99 17.22 -5.66
N ALA A 28 -18.80 16.21 -4.83
CA ALA A 28 -19.28 14.87 -5.15
C ALA A 28 -19.49 14.07 -3.85
N THR A 29 -20.68 13.49 -3.73
CA THR A 29 -21.15 12.58 -2.67
C THR A 29 -21.52 13.21 -1.31
N HIS A 30 -22.75 13.73 -1.25
CA HIS A 30 -23.58 13.64 -0.03
C HIS A 30 -24.83 12.81 -0.37
N PRO A 31 -25.10 11.77 0.43
CA PRO A 31 -26.46 11.50 0.88
C PRO A 31 -26.57 11.73 2.40
N SER A 32 -27.69 12.30 2.78
CA SER A 32 -28.05 12.81 4.10
C SER A 32 -27.96 11.79 5.24
N ALA A 33 -27.47 12.22 6.40
CA ALA A 33 -27.58 11.50 7.67
C ALA A 33 -28.83 11.94 8.46
N PRO A 34 -29.50 11.04 9.19
CA PRO A 34 -30.38 11.39 10.31
C PRO A 34 -29.64 11.30 11.67
N SER A 35 -30.01 12.18 12.59
CA SER A 35 -29.48 12.30 13.96
C SER A 35 -30.24 11.39 14.98
N PRO A 36 -29.99 11.45 16.31
CA PRO A 36 -29.25 10.45 17.07
C PRO A 36 -30.08 9.73 18.16
N GLY A 37 -29.57 8.62 18.71
CA GLY A 37 -30.22 7.92 19.83
C GLY A 37 -29.24 7.19 20.77
N PHE A 38 -29.12 7.72 21.99
CA PHE A 38 -28.85 7.12 23.30
C PHE A 38 -27.60 6.23 23.59
N GLN A 39 -26.78 6.72 24.54
CA GLN A 39 -25.82 5.97 25.37
C GLN A 39 -26.53 5.09 26.43
N PRO A 40 -25.82 4.10 27.02
CA PRO A 40 -25.33 4.29 28.40
C PRO A 40 -23.87 3.83 28.65
N ASP A 41 -23.37 4.29 29.81
CA ASP A 41 -21.98 4.35 30.32
C ASP A 41 -21.52 3.09 31.12
N PRO A 42 -20.26 3.03 31.64
CA PRO A 42 -19.40 1.85 31.63
C PRO A 42 -19.29 1.08 32.96
N ALA A 43 -18.72 -0.13 32.91
CA ALA A 43 -18.33 -0.91 34.09
C ALA A 43 -16.80 -1.06 34.21
N ILE A 44 -16.31 -0.70 35.40
CA ILE A 44 -14.95 -0.82 35.98
C ILE A 44 -14.80 -2.30 36.45
N VAL A 45 -13.69 -3.07 36.43
CA VAL A 45 -12.34 -3.07 37.10
C VAL A 45 -11.68 -4.45 36.77
N PRO A 46 -10.47 -4.88 37.23
CA PRO A 46 -9.14 -4.26 37.39
C PRO A 46 -8.01 -5.05 36.67
N SER A 47 -6.80 -4.47 36.65
CA SER A 47 -5.53 -5.03 36.16
C SER A 47 -4.91 -6.09 37.08
N THR A 48 -4.21 -7.08 36.51
CA THR A 48 -3.15 -7.85 37.20
C THR A 48 -1.99 -8.27 36.28
N LEU A 49 -0.82 -7.71 36.60
CA LEU A 49 0.52 -8.32 36.73
C LEU A 49 1.14 -9.18 35.61
N THR A 50 2.22 -8.61 35.07
CA THR A 50 3.24 -9.10 34.15
C THR A 50 4.26 -10.08 34.78
N ARG A 51 4.83 -10.98 33.97
CA ARG A 51 6.21 -11.55 34.09
C ARG A 51 6.68 -12.11 32.72
N PRO A 52 7.99 -12.33 32.47
CA PRO A 52 8.64 -11.89 31.23
C PRO A 52 9.17 -13.03 30.31
N ASP A 53 9.04 -12.77 29.01
CA ASP A 53 9.98 -12.90 27.88
C ASP A 53 10.80 -14.21 27.63
N PRO A 54 11.00 -14.56 26.35
CA PRO A 54 12.35 -14.43 25.82
C PRO A 54 12.47 -13.87 24.39
N ALA A 55 13.21 -12.76 24.29
CA ALA A 55 14.21 -12.43 23.27
C ALA A 55 13.80 -12.47 21.78
N GLN A 56 13.19 -11.37 21.33
CA GLN A 56 13.13 -11.02 19.90
C GLN A 56 14.33 -10.16 19.45
N PRO A 57 14.74 -10.25 18.18
CA PRO A 57 15.87 -9.50 17.63
C PRO A 57 15.62 -7.99 17.72
N LYS A 58 16.66 -7.25 18.13
CA LYS A 58 16.64 -5.79 18.32
C LYS A 58 16.43 -5.05 16.99
N TYR A 59 15.17 -4.85 16.60
CA TYR A 59 14.83 -3.71 15.76
C TYR A 59 15.01 -2.45 16.62
N GLN A 60 15.87 -1.54 16.20
CA GLN A 60 16.00 -0.24 16.84
C GLN A 60 14.70 0.53 16.59
N ASP A 61 13.77 0.48 17.56
CA ASP A 61 12.63 1.39 17.68
C ASP A 61 13.14 2.81 17.98
N GLN A 62 13.71 3.49 16.98
CA GLN A 62 13.72 4.95 17.00
C GLN A 62 12.32 5.40 16.56
N ALA A 63 11.54 5.92 17.50
CA ALA A 63 10.24 6.49 17.21
C ALA A 63 10.41 7.71 16.29
N TRP A 64 10.17 7.52 14.99
CA TRP A 64 10.05 8.60 14.02
C TRP A 64 8.75 9.36 14.34
N GLN A 65 8.85 10.53 14.97
CA GLN A 65 7.68 11.37 15.27
C GLN A 65 7.42 12.37 14.14
N ILE A 66 6.28 12.21 13.47
CA ILE A 66 5.79 13.15 12.47
C ILE A 66 4.92 14.19 13.19
N GLN A 67 5.45 15.41 13.31
CA GLN A 67 4.71 16.52 13.91
C GLN A 67 3.75 17.15 12.87
N PRO A 68 2.47 17.37 13.21
CA PRO A 68 1.52 18.03 12.33
C PRO A 68 1.89 19.52 12.15
N LEU A 69 1.85 20.00 10.91
CA LEU A 69 2.10 21.39 10.56
C LEU A 69 0.77 22.09 10.26
N PHE A 70 0.41 23.09 11.07
CA PHE A 70 -0.84 23.85 10.91
C PHE A 70 -0.68 24.98 9.88
N GLN A 71 -0.45 24.60 8.63
CA GLN A 71 -0.19 25.51 7.53
C GLN A 71 -0.61 24.90 6.19
N ASN A 72 -0.74 25.75 5.18
CA ASN A 72 -1.05 25.34 3.83
C ASN A 72 0.10 24.49 3.22
N PRO A 73 -0.13 23.23 2.81
CA PRO A 73 0.91 22.39 2.20
C PRO A 73 1.43 22.94 0.87
N TRP A 74 0.62 23.71 0.15
CA TRP A 74 0.95 24.28 -1.16
C TRP A 74 1.98 25.40 -1.10
N LEU A 75 2.35 25.86 0.11
CA LEU A 75 3.50 26.73 0.32
C LEU A 75 4.83 25.97 0.16
N ALA A 76 4.86 24.68 0.50
CA ALA A 76 6.05 23.82 0.35
C ALA A 76 6.04 23.02 -0.96
N TYR A 77 4.84 22.67 -1.43
CA TYR A 77 4.67 21.80 -2.60
C TYR A 77 3.93 22.49 -3.74
N GLU A 78 4.20 22.03 -4.96
CA GLU A 78 3.49 22.39 -6.16
C GLU A 78 2.80 21.13 -6.70
N ALA A 79 1.46 21.11 -6.75
CA ALA A 79 0.70 20.02 -7.34
C ALA A 79 0.86 20.01 -8.87
N ILE A 80 1.14 18.84 -9.42
CA ILE A 80 1.34 18.64 -10.87
C ILE A 80 0.14 17.90 -11.45
N VAL A 81 -0.30 16.82 -10.78
CA VAL A 81 -1.40 15.97 -11.22
C VAL A 81 -2.30 15.65 -10.04
N VAL A 82 -3.61 15.61 -10.29
CA VAL A 82 -4.60 15.12 -9.33
C VAL A 82 -5.18 13.81 -9.84
N ILE A 83 -5.12 12.78 -9.01
CA ILE A 83 -5.71 11.47 -9.25
C ILE A 83 -6.91 11.35 -8.32
N SER A 84 -8.10 11.21 -8.91
CA SER A 84 -9.37 11.09 -8.18
C SER A 84 -9.96 9.71 -8.41
N GLN A 85 -9.72 8.77 -7.49
CA GLN A 85 -10.32 7.43 -7.49
C GLN A 85 -10.81 7.09 -6.07
N GLY A 86 -11.93 7.69 -5.66
CA GLY A 86 -12.48 7.55 -4.30
C GLY A 86 -11.78 8.41 -3.23
N GLN A 87 -10.49 8.70 -3.41
CA GLN A 87 -9.74 9.71 -2.66
C GLN A 87 -8.95 10.61 -3.62
N SER A 88 -8.67 11.84 -3.20
CA SER A 88 -7.84 12.78 -3.96
C SER A 88 -6.37 12.61 -3.57
N VAL A 89 -5.58 12.11 -4.52
CA VAL A 89 -4.13 11.98 -4.41
C VAL A 89 -3.49 12.98 -5.37
N PHE A 90 -2.58 13.80 -4.86
CA PHE A 90 -1.84 14.78 -5.63
C PHE A 90 -0.41 14.30 -5.83
N LEU A 91 -0.02 14.10 -7.09
CA LEU A 91 1.40 14.03 -7.43
C LEU A 91 1.94 15.45 -7.41
N ALA A 92 2.84 15.71 -6.48
CA ALA A 92 3.41 17.03 -6.26
C ALA A 92 4.93 16.98 -6.23
N ARG A 93 5.58 18.13 -6.41
CA ARG A 93 7.02 18.29 -6.21
C ARG A 93 7.31 19.32 -5.14
N HIS A 94 8.44 19.15 -4.45
CA HIS A 94 8.92 20.18 -3.53
C HIS A 94 9.33 21.45 -4.32
N ARG A 95 8.93 22.63 -3.83
CA ARG A 95 9.21 23.90 -4.55
C ARG A 95 10.70 24.24 -4.57
N GLU A 96 11.42 23.95 -3.48
CA GLU A 96 12.87 24.19 -3.38
C GLU A 96 13.69 23.06 -4.01
N SER A 97 13.20 21.82 -3.95
CA SER A 97 13.87 20.64 -4.47
C SER A 97 13.03 20.06 -5.59
N LYS A 98 13.16 20.64 -6.78
CA LYS A 98 12.26 20.35 -7.91
C LYS A 98 12.32 18.89 -8.41
N ALA A 99 13.35 18.14 -8.02
CA ALA A 99 13.50 16.71 -8.33
C ALA A 99 12.77 15.80 -7.32
N ALA A 100 12.42 16.30 -6.14
CA ALA A 100 11.75 15.51 -5.11
C ALA A 100 10.24 15.45 -5.37
N LEU A 101 9.77 14.31 -5.87
CA LEU A 101 8.36 14.00 -6.03
C LEU A 101 7.77 13.43 -4.73
N VAL A 102 6.49 13.70 -4.50
CA VAL A 102 5.72 13.20 -3.36
C VAL A 102 4.28 12.92 -3.76
N ASN A 103 3.63 12.04 -3.00
CA ASN A 103 2.19 11.82 -3.09
C ASN A 103 1.49 12.45 -1.88
N ILE A 104 0.63 13.42 -2.13
CA ILE A 104 -0.13 14.09 -1.08
C ILE A 104 -1.55 13.55 -1.09
N HIS A 105 -1.97 12.90 -0.01
CA HIS A 105 -3.33 12.39 0.15
C HIS A 105 -4.15 13.41 0.92
N LEU A 106 -5.28 13.84 0.33
CA LEU A 106 -6.25 14.68 1.02
C LEU A 106 -7.22 13.81 1.83
N VAL A 107 -7.22 14.00 3.14
CA VAL A 107 -8.20 13.45 4.06
C VAL A 107 -9.17 14.58 4.42
N LYS A 108 -10.41 14.46 3.94
CA LYS A 108 -11.50 15.42 4.18
C LYS A 108 -12.09 15.27 5.60
N GLN A 109 -11.22 15.30 6.62
CA GLN A 109 -11.56 15.21 8.03
C GLN A 109 -10.64 16.12 8.83
N PRO A 110 -11.11 16.68 9.96
CA PRO A 110 -10.27 17.53 10.79
C PRO A 110 -9.21 16.69 11.53
N PHE A 111 -8.12 17.35 11.93
CA PHE A 111 -6.98 16.68 12.56
C PHE A 111 -7.31 15.78 13.76
N PRO A 112 -8.24 16.14 14.69
CA PRO A 112 -8.59 15.27 15.81
C PRO A 112 -9.05 13.87 15.38
N SER A 113 -9.72 13.74 14.22
CA SER A 113 -10.16 12.46 13.68
C SER A 113 -9.02 11.65 13.04
N VAL A 114 -8.01 12.33 12.51
CA VAL A 114 -6.84 11.72 11.83
C VAL A 114 -5.70 11.41 12.80
N LYS A 115 -5.67 12.07 13.97
CA LYS A 115 -4.63 11.90 14.99
C LYS A 115 -4.38 10.42 15.37
N PRO A 116 -5.39 9.55 15.59
CA PRO A 116 -5.13 8.14 15.89
C PRO A 116 -4.41 7.38 14.77
N LEU A 117 -4.68 7.74 13.50
CA LEU A 117 -4.01 7.17 12.34
C LEU A 117 -2.53 7.59 12.32
N LEU A 118 -2.26 8.87 12.55
CA LEU A 118 -0.88 9.39 12.64
C LEU A 118 -0.09 8.75 13.77
N GLU A 119 -0.71 8.57 14.94
CA GLU A 119 -0.11 7.88 16.08
C GLU A 119 0.21 6.42 15.76
N THR A 120 -0.66 5.74 15.01
CA THR A 120 -0.43 4.37 14.52
C THR A 120 0.78 4.34 13.60
N ILE A 121 0.89 5.28 12.66
CA ILE A 121 2.04 5.36 11.74
C ILE A 121 3.35 5.56 12.50
N CYS A 122 3.39 6.53 13.42
CA CYS A 122 4.60 6.85 14.19
C CYS A 122 5.02 5.69 15.12
N ARG A 123 4.05 4.90 15.60
CA ARG A 123 4.30 3.76 16.49
C ARG A 123 4.79 2.53 15.73
N PHE A 124 4.38 2.37 14.48
CA PHE A 124 4.61 1.14 13.71
C PHE A 124 5.39 1.43 12.41
N SER A 125 6.68 1.69 12.55
CA SER A 125 7.58 1.91 11.40
C SER A 125 8.24 0.60 10.96
N HIS A 126 8.09 0.25 9.67
CA HIS A 126 8.76 -0.89 9.05
C HIS A 126 9.03 -0.59 7.56
N PRO A 127 10.16 -1.03 6.98
CA PRO A 127 10.49 -0.77 5.57
C PRO A 127 9.44 -1.27 4.55
N SER A 128 8.61 -2.24 4.94
CA SER A 128 7.51 -2.76 4.11
C SER A 128 6.29 -1.83 4.03
N PHE A 129 6.18 -0.81 4.87
CA PHE A 129 5.05 0.12 4.84
C PHE A 129 5.44 1.43 4.16
N LEU A 130 4.48 2.04 3.48
CA LEU A 130 4.67 3.32 2.81
C LEU A 130 5.07 4.40 3.83
N GLY A 131 6.18 5.09 3.57
CA GLY A 131 6.73 6.11 4.45
C GLY A 131 5.92 7.40 4.43
N LEU A 132 5.35 7.79 5.58
CA LEU A 132 4.79 9.13 5.75
C LEU A 132 5.93 10.12 6.01
N MET A 133 6.02 11.16 5.19
CA MET A 133 7.06 12.18 5.29
C MET A 133 6.61 13.37 6.12
N ARG A 134 5.39 13.87 5.90
CA ARG A 134 4.82 15.05 6.58
C ARG A 134 3.30 14.95 6.73
N CYS A 135 2.78 15.69 7.71
CA CYS A 135 1.35 15.89 7.92
C CYS A 135 1.06 17.39 7.98
N TYR A 136 0.18 17.89 7.12
CA TYR A 136 -0.27 19.29 7.13
C TYR A 136 -1.75 19.35 7.51
N CYS A 137 -2.11 20.34 8.31
CA CYS A 137 -3.48 20.64 8.71
C CYS A 137 -3.82 22.04 8.19
N TRP A 138 -4.79 22.12 7.28
CA TRP A 138 -5.17 23.39 6.64
C TRP A 138 -6.68 23.38 6.35
N GLU A 139 -7.39 24.45 6.71
CA GLU A 139 -8.83 24.62 6.43
C GLU A 139 -9.69 23.39 6.84
N ASP A 140 -9.52 22.90 8.07
CA ASP A 140 -10.22 21.72 8.62
C ASP A 140 -10.03 20.42 7.83
N GLN A 141 -8.99 20.37 7.00
CA GLN A 141 -8.58 19.19 6.23
C GLN A 141 -7.16 18.78 6.60
N VAL A 142 -6.85 17.50 6.39
CA VAL A 142 -5.51 16.95 6.61
C VAL A 142 -4.91 16.49 5.30
N PHE A 143 -3.65 16.86 5.08
CA PHE A 143 -2.86 16.47 3.92
C PHE A 143 -1.70 15.61 4.40
N LEU A 144 -1.70 14.34 4.02
CA LEU A 144 -0.66 13.38 4.34
C LEU A 144 0.31 13.30 3.17
N VAL A 145 1.57 13.68 3.39
CA VAL A 145 2.62 13.65 2.36
C VAL A 145 3.40 12.37 2.51
N TRP A 146 3.27 11.49 1.53
CA TRP A 146 3.92 10.19 1.47
C TRP A 146 5.11 10.21 0.51
N GLU A 147 6.01 9.25 0.70
CA GLU A 147 7.07 8.95 -0.25
C GLU A 147 6.52 8.69 -1.67
N PRO A 148 7.32 8.95 -2.72
CA PRO A 148 6.86 8.78 -4.09
C PRO A 148 6.56 7.31 -4.41
N VAL A 149 5.39 7.10 -5.00
CA VAL A 149 4.93 5.80 -5.51
C VAL A 149 4.91 5.89 -7.02
N GLU A 150 5.53 4.91 -7.68
CA GLU A 150 5.60 4.83 -9.11
C GLU A 150 4.35 4.17 -9.69
N LEU A 151 4.01 2.97 -9.17
CA LEU A 151 2.83 2.22 -9.59
C LEU A 151 2.40 1.20 -8.51
N SER A 152 1.23 0.59 -8.68
CA SER A 152 0.77 -0.53 -7.84
C SER A 152 0.89 -1.88 -8.57
N VAL A 153 0.81 -2.99 -7.83
CA VAL A 153 0.77 -4.33 -8.43
C VAL A 153 -0.44 -4.49 -9.37
N SER A 154 -1.52 -3.75 -9.14
CA SER A 154 -2.67 -3.66 -10.04
C SER A 154 -2.28 -3.15 -11.44
N HIS A 155 -1.38 -2.15 -11.50
CA HIS A 155 -0.82 -1.65 -12.77
C HIS A 155 0.08 -2.70 -13.44
N ILE A 156 0.86 -3.47 -12.66
CA ILE A 156 1.61 -4.62 -13.21
C ILE A 156 0.63 -5.62 -13.82
N LEU A 157 -0.45 -5.98 -13.14
CA LEU A 157 -1.48 -6.90 -13.64
C LEU A 157 -2.18 -6.38 -14.90
N ALA A 158 -2.40 -5.07 -15.01
CA ALA A 158 -2.97 -4.44 -16.21
C ALA A 158 -1.98 -4.29 -17.38
N SER A 159 -0.67 -4.34 -17.11
CA SER A 159 0.38 -4.21 -18.14
C SER A 159 0.40 -5.39 -19.12
N ARG A 160 1.17 -5.28 -20.21
CA ARG A 160 1.47 -6.41 -21.12
C ARG A 160 2.76 -7.17 -20.77
N CYS A 161 3.38 -6.85 -19.64
CA CYS A 161 4.67 -7.42 -19.26
C CYS A 161 4.52 -8.86 -18.74
N THR A 162 5.42 -9.76 -19.10
CA THR A 162 5.54 -11.05 -18.40
C THR A 162 6.20 -10.84 -17.05
N ILE A 163 5.86 -11.66 -16.05
CA ILE A 163 6.46 -11.63 -14.73
C ILE A 163 7.25 -12.92 -14.45
N THR A 164 8.40 -12.81 -13.82
CA THR A 164 9.28 -13.93 -13.46
C THR A 164 9.04 -14.39 -12.02
N GLU A 165 9.58 -15.55 -11.66
CA GLU A 165 9.50 -16.06 -10.28
C GLU A 165 10.24 -15.17 -9.28
N GLY A 166 11.42 -14.67 -9.64
CA GLY A 166 12.16 -13.69 -8.84
C GLY A 166 11.31 -12.44 -8.59
N GLU A 167 10.72 -11.87 -9.64
CA GLU A 167 9.85 -10.69 -9.50
C GLU A 167 8.62 -10.97 -8.60
N ILE A 168 8.03 -12.17 -8.64
CA ILE A 168 6.97 -12.56 -7.69
C ILE A 168 7.54 -12.63 -6.27
N ALA A 169 8.69 -13.28 -6.07
CA ALA A 169 9.33 -13.38 -4.76
C ALA A 169 9.66 -12.00 -4.19
N ALA A 170 10.21 -11.10 -5.01
CA ALA A 170 10.54 -9.72 -4.66
C ALA A 170 9.31 -8.87 -4.33
N ILE A 171 8.14 -9.16 -4.92
CA ILE A 171 6.86 -8.55 -4.54
C ILE A 171 6.33 -9.12 -3.22
N VAL A 172 6.35 -10.43 -3.06
CA VAL A 172 5.67 -11.12 -1.95
C VAL A 172 6.45 -11.05 -0.65
N ARG A 173 7.79 -11.12 -0.69
CA ARG A 173 8.65 -11.12 0.50
C ARG A 173 8.45 -9.87 1.38
N PRO A 174 8.57 -8.62 0.86
CA PRO A 174 8.37 -7.44 1.69
C PRO A 174 6.96 -7.39 2.29
N VAL A 175 5.94 -7.92 1.58
CA VAL A 175 4.58 -8.02 2.09
C VAL A 175 4.49 -8.99 3.26
N LEU A 176 5.09 -10.18 3.15
CA LEU A 176 5.15 -11.15 4.24
C LEU A 176 5.95 -10.62 5.44
N GLU A 177 7.05 -9.90 5.22
CA GLU A 177 7.83 -9.25 6.28
C GLU A 177 7.00 -8.19 7.02
N GLY A 178 6.19 -7.41 6.31
CA GLY A 178 5.25 -6.45 6.91
C GLY A 178 4.14 -7.13 7.72
N ILE A 179 3.58 -8.22 7.21
CA ILE A 179 2.57 -9.02 7.93
C ILE A 179 3.18 -9.63 9.20
N GLN A 180 4.37 -10.22 9.11
CA GLN A 180 5.13 -10.74 10.26
C GLN A 180 5.36 -9.64 11.31
N TYR A 181 5.78 -8.46 10.87
CA TYR A 181 6.05 -7.32 11.76
C TYR A 181 4.80 -6.90 12.56
N LEU A 182 3.64 -6.83 11.91
CA LEU A 182 2.37 -6.49 12.58
C LEU A 182 1.89 -7.63 13.49
N ARG A 183 2.02 -8.89 13.05
CA ARG A 183 1.70 -10.07 13.86
C ARG A 183 2.43 -10.04 15.20
N GLY A 184 3.75 -9.78 15.18
CA GLY A 184 4.57 -9.67 16.38
C GLY A 184 4.17 -8.54 17.34
N ARG A 185 3.27 -7.65 16.91
CA ARG A 185 2.74 -6.52 17.69
C ARG A 185 1.24 -6.64 17.99
N GLY A 186 0.66 -7.83 17.76
CA GLY A 186 -0.77 -8.05 18.00
C GLY A 186 -1.66 -7.25 17.03
N ARG A 187 -1.20 -7.07 15.78
CA ARG A 187 -1.93 -6.32 14.75
C ARG A 187 -2.02 -7.06 13.43
N ALA A 188 -3.02 -6.72 12.64
CA ALA A 188 -3.18 -7.18 11.27
C ALA A 188 -3.62 -6.03 10.36
N LEU A 189 -3.30 -6.13 9.07
CA LEU A 189 -3.78 -5.19 8.06
C LEU A 189 -5.31 -5.25 7.97
N ALA A 190 -6.00 -4.11 7.89
CA ALA A 190 -7.44 -4.10 7.64
C ALA A 190 -7.78 -4.61 6.23
N ALA A 191 -6.97 -4.23 5.25
CA ALA A 191 -7.11 -4.64 3.85
C ALA A 191 -5.74 -4.90 3.21
N LEU A 192 -5.71 -5.82 2.25
CA LEU A 192 -4.57 -6.08 1.38
C LEU A 192 -5.12 -6.42 -0.01
N SER A 193 -4.61 -5.76 -1.05
CA SER A 193 -4.96 -6.04 -2.44
C SER A 193 -3.80 -5.65 -3.36
N ALA A 194 -3.94 -5.92 -4.66
CA ALA A 194 -2.96 -5.47 -5.64
C ALA A 194 -2.87 -3.93 -5.75
N ASP A 195 -3.89 -3.20 -5.29
CA ASP A 195 -3.89 -1.73 -5.29
C ASP A 195 -3.17 -1.17 -4.07
N THR A 196 -3.15 -1.89 -2.93
CA THR A 196 -2.45 -1.47 -1.72
C THR A 196 -1.00 -1.95 -1.66
N MET A 197 -0.59 -2.83 -2.58
CA MET A 197 0.80 -3.23 -2.81
C MET A 197 1.42 -2.29 -3.86
N LEU A 198 2.32 -1.42 -3.39
CA LEU A 198 2.88 -0.30 -4.12
C LEU A 198 4.35 -0.54 -4.46
N LEU A 199 4.80 -0.02 -5.59
CA LEU A 199 6.19 -0.01 -6.01
C LEU A 199 6.68 1.44 -6.07
N THR A 200 7.80 1.72 -5.40
CA THR A 200 8.43 3.05 -5.35
C THR A 200 9.34 3.28 -6.56
N GLU A 201 9.84 4.51 -6.70
CA GLU A 201 10.86 4.87 -7.71
C GLU A 201 12.14 4.03 -7.56
N SER A 202 12.53 3.69 -6.33
CA SER A 202 13.64 2.79 -6.02
C SER A 202 13.33 1.31 -6.31
N SER A 203 12.16 0.99 -6.88
CA SER A 203 11.69 -0.37 -7.15
C SER A 203 11.55 -1.23 -5.88
N GLU A 204 11.32 -0.59 -4.74
CA GLU A 204 10.97 -1.27 -3.49
C GLU A 204 9.46 -1.50 -3.41
N VAL A 205 9.07 -2.57 -2.72
CA VAL A 205 7.65 -2.88 -2.50
C VAL A 205 7.22 -2.38 -1.13
N LYS A 206 6.15 -1.58 -1.12
CA LYS A 206 5.55 -0.98 0.07
C LYS A 206 4.08 -1.35 0.17
N ILE A 207 3.54 -1.37 1.38
CA ILE A 207 2.13 -1.63 1.68
C ILE A 207 1.51 -0.33 2.19
N ALA A 208 0.41 0.09 1.57
CA ALA A 208 -0.43 1.17 2.06
C ALA A 208 -1.49 0.65 3.06
N GLY A 209 -2.02 1.53 3.91
CA GLY A 209 -3.12 1.22 4.83
C GLY A 209 -2.68 0.67 6.19
N MET A 210 -1.39 0.79 6.55
CA MET A 210 -0.89 0.37 7.87
C MET A 210 -1.53 1.18 9.01
N GLU A 211 -1.84 2.45 8.76
CA GLU A 211 -2.54 3.34 9.68
C GLU A 211 -3.95 2.84 10.03
N LEU A 212 -4.53 2.01 9.16
CA LEU A 212 -5.83 1.36 9.35
C LEU A 212 -5.72 -0.04 9.95
N SER A 213 -4.51 -0.50 10.31
CA SER A 213 -4.33 -1.81 10.93
C SER A 213 -5.19 -1.98 12.19
N CYS A 214 -5.66 -3.20 12.43
CA CYS A 214 -6.49 -3.53 13.58
C CYS A 214 -5.67 -4.25 14.64
N GLN A 215 -5.99 -4.01 15.91
CA GLN A 215 -5.49 -4.84 17.00
C GLN A 215 -6.24 -6.17 17.00
N ILE A 216 -5.52 -7.27 17.17
CA ILE A 216 -6.09 -8.60 17.28
C ILE A 216 -5.24 -9.44 18.23
N ASP A 217 -5.89 -10.29 19.00
CA ASP A 217 -5.17 -11.27 19.82
C ASP A 217 -4.39 -12.21 18.90
N THR A 218 -3.10 -12.38 19.22
CA THR A 218 -2.22 -13.32 18.52
C THR A 218 -2.76 -14.75 18.50
N ALA A 219 -3.56 -15.16 19.49
CA ALA A 219 -4.20 -16.47 19.52
C ALA A 219 -5.33 -16.63 18.48
N GLU A 220 -5.92 -15.52 18.04
CA GLU A 220 -6.99 -15.47 17.03
C GLU A 220 -6.45 -15.25 15.62
N MET A 221 -5.14 -15.01 15.48
CA MET A 221 -4.52 -14.75 14.17
C MET A 221 -4.38 -16.04 13.36
N ASP A 222 -5.17 -16.15 12.31
CA ASP A 222 -5.06 -17.16 11.27
C ASP A 222 -4.65 -16.55 9.91
N ALA A 223 -4.53 -17.39 8.88
CA ALA A 223 -4.14 -16.97 7.55
C ALA A 223 -5.10 -15.94 6.93
N ALA A 224 -6.40 -16.02 7.22
CA ALA A 224 -7.38 -15.08 6.72
C ALA A 224 -7.21 -13.71 7.38
N THR A 225 -7.00 -13.70 8.70
CA THR A 225 -6.88 -12.46 9.47
C THR A 225 -5.55 -11.75 9.20
N LEU A 226 -4.47 -12.51 9.00
CA LEU A 226 -3.18 -12.01 8.53
C LEU A 226 -3.18 -11.57 7.07
N LYS A 227 -4.33 -11.67 6.37
CA LYS A 227 -4.51 -11.33 4.94
C LYS A 227 -3.67 -12.18 3.98
N LEU A 228 -3.25 -13.38 4.39
CA LEU A 228 -2.52 -14.31 3.52
C LEU A 228 -3.41 -14.86 2.40
N PHE A 229 -4.72 -14.97 2.61
CA PHE A 229 -5.66 -15.35 1.54
C PHE A 229 -5.71 -14.28 0.44
N ALA A 230 -5.77 -12.99 0.83
CA ALA A 230 -5.74 -11.89 -0.12
C ALA A 230 -4.40 -11.82 -0.87
N LEU A 231 -3.29 -12.05 -0.17
CA LEU A 231 -1.97 -12.18 -0.79
C LEU A 231 -1.93 -13.34 -1.78
N ALA A 232 -2.47 -14.51 -1.43
CA ALA A 232 -2.56 -15.67 -2.31
C ALA A 232 -3.35 -15.36 -3.60
N GLU A 233 -4.44 -14.60 -3.50
CA GLU A 233 -5.22 -14.16 -4.67
C GLU A 233 -4.42 -13.21 -5.58
N VAL A 234 -3.61 -12.31 -5.01
CA VAL A 234 -2.70 -11.46 -5.79
C VAL A 234 -1.66 -12.33 -6.51
N VAL A 235 -1.02 -13.26 -5.80
CA VAL A 235 -0.01 -14.16 -6.38
C VAL A 235 -0.61 -15.03 -7.48
N GLN A 236 -1.79 -15.60 -7.27
CA GLN A 236 -2.48 -16.38 -8.29
C GLN A 236 -2.71 -15.55 -9.56
N ARG A 237 -3.12 -14.29 -9.43
CA ARG A 237 -3.29 -13.40 -10.58
C ARG A 237 -1.97 -13.06 -11.27
N LEU A 238 -0.88 -12.89 -10.51
CA LEU A 238 0.45 -12.68 -11.08
C LEU A 238 0.92 -13.91 -11.88
N ILE A 239 0.72 -15.13 -11.37
CA ILE A 239 1.05 -16.37 -12.07
C ILE A 239 0.23 -16.51 -13.36
N MET A 240 -1.08 -16.29 -13.26
CA MET A 240 -2.02 -16.38 -14.39
C MET A 240 -1.84 -15.27 -15.43
N LYS A 241 -1.05 -14.24 -15.11
CA LYS A 241 -0.71 -13.16 -16.05
C LYS A 241 0.12 -13.69 -17.23
N ASN A 242 0.98 -14.67 -16.98
CA ASN A 242 1.81 -15.24 -18.02
C ASN A 242 1.02 -16.24 -18.88
N PRO A 243 1.47 -16.50 -20.13
CA PRO A 243 0.89 -17.53 -20.98
C PRO A 243 0.89 -18.91 -20.29
N PRO A 244 -0.09 -19.79 -20.57
CA PRO A 244 -0.20 -21.12 -19.93
C PRO A 244 1.05 -22.00 -20.03
N GLN A 245 1.88 -21.80 -21.06
CA GLN A 245 3.13 -22.52 -21.30
C GLN A 245 4.35 -21.98 -20.54
N TYR A 246 4.18 -20.99 -19.65
CA TYR A 246 5.29 -20.44 -18.88
C TYR A 246 5.84 -21.49 -17.90
N PRO A 247 7.17 -21.70 -17.84
CA PRO A 247 7.78 -22.83 -17.15
C PRO A 247 7.92 -22.58 -15.64
N TRP A 248 6.79 -22.40 -14.94
CA TRP A 248 6.80 -22.20 -13.48
C TRP A 248 7.38 -23.41 -12.73
N SER A 249 8.23 -23.17 -11.73
CA SER A 249 8.73 -24.13 -10.76
C SER A 249 7.60 -24.68 -9.88
N ALA A 250 7.89 -25.78 -9.18
CA ALA A 250 6.93 -26.38 -8.25
C ALA A 250 6.61 -25.41 -7.11
N GLU A 251 7.63 -24.70 -6.64
CA GLU A 251 7.57 -23.72 -5.57
C GLU A 251 6.71 -22.51 -5.95
N ALA A 252 6.88 -21.96 -7.16
CA ALA A 252 6.04 -20.87 -7.63
C ALA A 252 4.57 -21.29 -7.75
N ARG A 253 4.30 -22.51 -8.21
CA ARG A 253 2.94 -23.04 -8.36
C ARG A 253 2.26 -23.35 -7.03
N SER A 254 3.01 -23.80 -6.03
CA SER A 254 2.46 -24.13 -4.70
C SER A 254 2.24 -22.89 -3.84
N LEU A 255 2.96 -21.78 -4.11
CA LEU A 255 2.96 -20.59 -3.26
C LEU A 255 1.55 -20.05 -2.89
N PRO A 256 0.56 -19.95 -3.80
CA PRO A 256 -0.79 -19.51 -3.39
C PRO A 256 -1.44 -20.42 -2.35
N GLU A 257 -1.25 -21.73 -2.46
CA GLU A 257 -1.79 -22.70 -1.49
C GLU A 257 -0.97 -22.71 -0.20
N ASP A 258 0.36 -22.55 -0.30
CA ASP A 258 1.25 -22.43 0.86
C ASP A 258 0.88 -21.21 1.70
N LEU A 259 0.57 -20.07 1.07
CA LEU A 259 0.08 -18.85 1.73
C LEU A 259 -1.24 -19.10 2.48
N LYS A 260 -2.18 -19.85 1.91
CA LYS A 260 -3.45 -20.17 2.57
C LYS A 260 -3.29 -21.13 3.74
N ARG A 261 -2.31 -22.03 3.68
CA ARG A 261 -2.02 -23.00 4.75
C ARG A 261 -1.06 -22.46 5.81
N CYS A 262 -0.45 -21.32 5.55
CA CYS A 262 0.58 -20.73 6.38
C CYS A 262 0.02 -20.28 7.74
N SER A 263 0.47 -20.93 8.81
CA SER A 263 0.24 -20.49 10.20
C SER A 263 1.38 -19.60 10.73
N SER A 264 2.49 -19.53 10.00
CA SER A 264 3.75 -18.91 10.44
C SER A 264 4.44 -18.23 9.24
N PRO A 265 4.21 -16.93 8.99
CA PRO A 265 4.87 -16.19 7.89
C PRO A 265 6.39 -16.32 7.91
N GLU A 266 6.97 -16.48 9.10
CA GLU A 266 8.40 -16.65 9.35
C GLU A 266 8.95 -17.95 8.74
N GLU A 267 8.17 -19.02 8.75
CA GLU A 267 8.54 -20.30 8.12
C GLU A 267 8.51 -20.18 6.60
N LEU A 268 7.46 -19.55 6.08
CA LEU A 268 7.32 -19.34 4.64
C LEU A 268 8.45 -18.48 4.07
N LEU A 269 8.87 -17.43 4.79
CA LEU A 269 10.01 -16.58 4.44
C LEU A 269 11.36 -17.32 4.42
N ARG A 270 11.48 -18.46 5.12
CA ARG A 270 12.68 -19.32 5.11
C ARG A 270 12.66 -20.37 4.00
N SER A 271 11.60 -20.44 3.20
CA SER A 271 11.53 -21.33 2.04
C SER A 271 12.57 -20.95 0.99
N ASN A 272 12.95 -21.90 0.13
CA ASN A 272 13.94 -21.64 -0.92
C ASN A 272 13.45 -20.62 -1.95
N PHE A 273 12.14 -20.49 -2.12
CA PHE A 273 11.52 -19.53 -3.04
C PHE A 273 11.94 -18.08 -2.75
N PHE A 274 12.13 -17.73 -1.47
CA PHE A 274 12.54 -16.38 -1.08
C PHE A 274 14.05 -16.24 -0.83
N LYS A 275 14.89 -17.26 -1.03
CA LYS A 275 16.33 -17.19 -0.72
C LYS A 275 17.20 -16.66 -1.85
N GLN A 276 16.72 -16.71 -3.09
CA GLN A 276 17.50 -16.38 -4.28
C GLN A 276 16.79 -15.24 -5.02
N PHE A 277 17.31 -14.02 -4.89
CA PHE A 277 16.93 -12.90 -5.74
C PHE A 277 18.04 -11.85 -5.78
N ASP A 278 18.19 -11.20 -6.92
CA ASP A 278 19.20 -10.16 -7.14
C ASP A 278 18.65 -8.77 -6.81
N GLU A 279 19.50 -7.86 -6.33
CA GLU A 279 19.14 -6.46 -6.17
C GLU A 279 18.71 -5.87 -7.52
N GLY A 280 17.51 -5.27 -7.56
CA GLY A 280 16.98 -4.60 -8.75
C GLY A 280 16.10 -5.44 -9.67
N GLU A 281 15.69 -6.65 -9.27
CA GLU A 281 14.76 -7.50 -10.02
C GLU A 281 13.53 -6.76 -10.54
N LEU A 282 12.95 -5.89 -9.70
CA LEU A 282 11.72 -5.17 -10.04
C LEU A 282 11.96 -3.97 -10.97
N LYS A 283 13.19 -3.49 -11.14
CA LYS A 283 13.48 -2.26 -11.90
C LYS A 283 13.00 -2.36 -13.34
N MET A 284 13.27 -3.51 -13.98
CA MET A 284 12.84 -3.76 -15.35
C MET A 284 11.32 -3.94 -15.45
N LEU A 285 10.69 -4.58 -14.46
CA LEU A 285 9.25 -4.76 -14.41
C LEU A 285 8.52 -3.43 -14.25
N VAL A 286 8.96 -2.59 -13.31
CA VAL A 286 8.38 -1.26 -13.04
C VAL A 286 8.47 -0.39 -14.30
N ASN A 287 9.66 -0.31 -14.89
CA ASN A 287 9.87 0.50 -16.10
C ASN A 287 9.02 0.02 -17.27
N ALA A 288 8.96 -1.30 -17.48
CA ALA A 288 8.14 -1.89 -18.54
C ALA A 288 6.64 -1.64 -18.29
N ALA A 289 6.14 -1.89 -17.07
CA ALA A 289 4.75 -1.68 -16.70
C ALA A 289 4.32 -0.22 -16.91
N ASN A 290 5.12 0.73 -16.46
CA ASN A 290 4.88 2.16 -16.72
C ASN A 290 4.79 2.48 -18.20
N LYS A 291 5.75 2.00 -19.01
CA LYS A 291 5.75 2.27 -20.44
C LYS A 291 4.57 1.63 -21.16
N THR A 292 4.10 0.46 -20.73
CA THR A 292 2.91 -0.17 -21.35
C THR A 292 1.63 0.64 -21.18
N ALA A 293 1.57 1.55 -20.20
CA ALA A 293 0.43 2.45 -20.04
C ALA A 293 0.32 3.50 -21.16
N TYR A 294 1.43 3.80 -21.84
CA TYR A 294 1.52 4.89 -22.83
C TYR A 294 1.96 4.44 -24.21
N HIS A 295 2.52 3.23 -24.33
CA HIS A 295 3.12 2.73 -25.56
C HIS A 295 2.66 1.30 -25.88
N ASN A 296 2.45 1.02 -27.16
CA ASN A 296 2.34 -0.35 -27.64
C ASN A 296 3.74 -0.97 -27.62
N LEU A 297 4.02 -1.76 -26.59
CA LEU A 297 5.29 -2.48 -26.44
C LEU A 297 5.17 -3.91 -26.96
N GLU A 298 6.16 -4.33 -27.74
CA GLU A 298 6.44 -5.73 -28.03
C GLU A 298 7.33 -6.29 -26.92
N SER A 299 6.86 -7.31 -26.22
CA SER A 299 7.61 -7.99 -25.16
C SER A 299 8.29 -9.23 -25.73
N PHE A 300 9.59 -9.36 -25.48
CA PHE A 300 10.37 -10.54 -25.82
C PHE A 300 10.41 -11.49 -24.62
N LYS A 301 10.38 -12.79 -24.89
CA LYS A 301 10.44 -13.83 -23.85
C LYS A 301 11.74 -13.67 -23.06
N ARG A 302 11.63 -13.41 -21.75
CA ARG A 302 12.77 -13.50 -20.83
C ARG A 302 13.04 -14.98 -20.59
N ILE A 303 14.25 -15.42 -20.95
CA ILE A 303 14.75 -16.79 -20.74
C ILE A 303 15.23 -16.90 -19.29
#